data_AF-A0A8I0TPD7-F1
#
_entry.id   AF-A0A8I0TPD7-F1
#
_cell.length_a   1.000
_cell.length_b   1.000
_cell.length_c   1.000
_cell.angle_alpha   90.00
_cell.angle_beta   90.00
_cell.angle_gamma   90.00
#
_symmetry.space_group_name_H-M   'P 1'
#
loop_
_entity.id
_entity.type
_entity.pdbx_description
1 polymer ?
#
loop_
_entity_poly.entity_id
_entity_poly.type
_entity_poly.pdbx_seq_one_letter_code
_entity_poly.pdbx_strand_id
1 'polypeptide(L)'
;MRVVDPARPVMPGERHRLTDHDVGPAEEPPGRPVGPPVAITTAGAARRHVRAFVGERWRSPSGPPTEAAMIDLLLVVSELVTNAVRHGGGIAGFDVGLTPEGVWLSVRDNSAAVPVDLHGHGALPRVHEGNGYGWPLINRLSREVRVECPAAGGKTISVLVPLT
;
A
#
# COMPACT_ATOMS: atom_id res chain seq x y z
N MET A 1 45.94 35.89 59.50
CA MET A 1 44.51 36.22 59.36
C MET A 1 44.37 37.38 58.37
N ARG A 2 44.11 37.08 57.09
CA ARG A 2 43.64 38.04 56.08
C ARG A 2 42.70 37.28 55.15
N VAL A 3 41.44 37.70 55.16
CA VAL A 3 40.37 37.20 54.30
C VAL A 3 40.44 37.94 52.98
N VAL A 4 40.45 37.17 51.90
CA VAL A 4 40.18 37.59 50.53
C VAL A 4 38.82 36.99 50.15
N ASP A 5 37.97 37.79 49.54
CA ASP A 5 36.75 37.41 48.81
C ASP A 5 36.80 38.20 47.48
N PRO A 6 36.09 37.86 46.39
CA PRO A 6 34.96 36.92 46.27
C PRO A 6 34.96 36.03 45.00
N ALA A 7 34.17 34.95 44.96
CA ALA A 7 33.83 34.28 43.70
C ALA A 7 32.34 33.86 43.62
N ARG A 8 31.70 34.32 42.54
CA ARG A 8 30.32 34.05 42.10
C ARG A 8 30.05 32.56 41.81
N PRO A 9 28.79 32.12 41.87
CA PRO A 9 28.41 30.73 41.63
C PRO A 9 28.46 30.34 40.15
N VAL A 10 28.86 29.08 39.97
CA VAL A 10 28.97 28.27 38.75
C VAL A 10 27.60 27.98 38.12
N MET A 11 27.50 28.13 36.79
CA MET A 11 26.50 27.46 35.97
C MET A 11 27.23 26.43 35.08
N PRO A 12 26.91 25.12 35.15
CA PRO A 12 27.35 24.14 34.16
C PRO A 12 26.45 24.26 32.91
N GLY A 13 26.84 23.93 31.70
CA GLY A 13 27.95 23.15 31.19
C GLY A 13 27.56 22.75 29.76
N GLU A 14 28.52 22.90 28.87
CA GLU A 14 28.56 22.67 27.42
C GLU A 14 27.72 21.50 26.86
N ARG A 15 27.18 21.69 25.65
CA ARG A 15 27.16 20.65 24.61
C ARG A 15 27.47 21.30 23.25
N HIS A 16 28.73 21.20 22.83
CA HIS A 16 29.22 20.24 21.83
C HIS A 16 28.70 20.51 20.40
N ARG A 17 29.55 21.17 19.62
CA ARG A 17 29.50 21.25 18.16
C ARG A 17 29.90 19.87 17.60
N LEU A 18 29.01 19.21 16.86
CA LEU A 18 29.33 18.04 16.04
C LEU A 18 28.48 18.05 14.77
N THR A 19 29.20 18.19 13.66
CA THR A 19 28.95 17.63 12.33
C THR A 19 27.65 17.96 11.60
N ASP A 20 27.82 18.86 10.63
CA ASP A 20 27.29 18.79 9.28
C ASP A 20 27.06 17.31 8.86
N HIS A 21 25.80 16.94 8.67
CA HIS A 21 25.42 15.71 8.00
C HIS A 21 24.67 16.12 6.74
N ASP A 22 25.45 16.08 5.67
CA ASP A 22 25.03 15.99 4.28
C ASP A 22 23.86 14.98 4.16
N VAL A 23 22.63 15.51 4.08
CA VAL A 23 21.47 14.72 3.70
C VAL A 23 21.55 14.59 2.18
N GLY A 24 22.26 13.55 1.74
CA GLY A 24 22.21 13.11 0.35
C GLY A 24 20.75 12.94 -0.09
N PRO A 25 20.43 13.21 -1.37
CA PRO A 25 19.05 13.18 -1.84
C PRO A 25 18.47 11.79 -1.54
N ALA A 26 17.36 11.78 -0.81
CA ALA A 26 16.55 10.59 -0.64
C ALA A 26 16.25 10.05 -2.05
N GLU A 27 16.72 8.83 -2.35
CA GLU A 27 16.31 8.13 -3.55
C GLU A 27 14.79 8.04 -3.55
N GLU A 28 14.16 8.83 -4.41
CA GLU A 28 12.76 8.70 -4.72
C GLU A 28 12.52 7.28 -5.22
N PRO A 29 11.48 6.57 -4.71
CA PRO A 29 11.12 5.28 -5.27
C PRO A 29 10.83 5.44 -6.77
N PRO A 30 11.21 4.46 -7.60
CA PRO A 30 11.24 4.60 -9.05
C PRO A 30 9.92 5.12 -9.61
N GLY A 31 10.05 6.20 -10.38
CA GLY A 31 9.04 7.04 -11.00
C GLY A 31 7.65 6.44 -11.16
N ARG A 32 6.69 7.08 -10.51
CA ARG A 32 5.27 6.95 -10.83
C ARG A 32 5.08 7.22 -12.34
N PRO A 33 4.46 6.32 -13.12
CA PRO A 33 4.17 6.61 -14.52
C PRO A 33 3.16 7.76 -14.60
N VAL A 34 3.62 8.94 -15.04
CA VAL A 34 2.79 10.12 -15.32
C VAL A 34 2.21 9.98 -16.73
N GLY A 35 1.24 9.08 -16.89
CA GLY A 35 0.26 9.14 -17.96
C GLY A 35 -1.07 9.67 -17.40
N PRO A 36 -1.95 10.28 -18.21
CA PRO A 36 -3.31 10.57 -17.75
C PRO A 36 -3.92 9.25 -17.24
N PRO A 37 -4.44 9.20 -16.00
CA PRO A 37 -4.94 7.96 -15.44
C PRO A 37 -6.07 7.47 -16.34
N VAL A 38 -5.92 6.25 -16.89
CA VAL A 38 -7.07 5.54 -17.42
C VAL A 38 -8.06 5.46 -16.26
N ALA A 39 -9.22 6.11 -16.41
CA ALA A 39 -10.23 6.10 -15.37
C ALA A 39 -10.80 4.68 -15.25
N ILE A 40 -10.22 3.88 -14.38
CA ILE A 40 -10.71 2.54 -14.07
C ILE A 40 -11.95 2.71 -13.21
N THR A 41 -13.13 2.49 -13.81
CA THR A 41 -14.42 2.61 -13.12
C THR A 41 -15.15 1.26 -12.98
N THR A 42 -14.64 0.20 -13.60
CA THR A 42 -15.26 -1.14 -13.60
C THR A 42 -14.23 -2.25 -13.44
N ALA A 43 -14.66 -3.40 -12.88
CA ALA A 43 -13.80 -4.56 -12.71
C ALA A 43 -13.29 -5.11 -14.06
N GLY A 44 -14.10 -5.05 -15.12
CA GLY A 44 -13.70 -5.46 -16.46
C GLY A 44 -12.59 -4.59 -17.04
N ALA A 45 -12.67 -3.26 -16.87
CA ALA A 45 -11.62 -2.34 -17.29
C ALA A 45 -10.33 -2.58 -16.50
N ALA A 46 -10.43 -2.77 -15.18
CA ALA A 46 -9.29 -3.07 -14.32
C ALA A 46 -8.57 -4.36 -14.72
N ARG A 47 -9.31 -5.46 -14.91
CA ARG A 47 -8.74 -6.73 -15.35
C ARG A 47 -8.00 -6.61 -16.68
N ARG A 48 -8.60 -5.92 -17.67
CA ARG A 48 -7.96 -5.70 -18.97
C ARG A 48 -6.68 -4.90 -18.83
N HIS A 49 -6.70 -3.84 -18.03
CA HIS A 49 -5.54 -3.00 -17.77
C HIS A 49 -4.41 -3.78 -17.10
N VAL A 50 -4.72 -4.52 -16.02
CA VAL A 50 -3.71 -5.33 -15.30
C VAL A 50 -3.16 -6.47 -16.17
N ARG A 51 -4.01 -7.16 -16.94
CA ARG A 51 -3.55 -8.20 -17.87
C ARG A 51 -2.59 -7.64 -18.92
N ALA A 52 -2.91 -6.49 -19.51
CA ALA A 52 -2.03 -5.84 -20.48
C ALA A 52 -0.70 -5.42 -19.82
N PHE A 53 -0.78 -4.79 -18.65
CA PHE A 53 0.40 -4.36 -17.88
C PHE A 53 1.35 -5.52 -17.57
N VAL A 54 0.82 -6.66 -17.08
CA VAL A 54 1.64 -7.86 -16.80
C VAL A 54 2.21 -8.44 -18.09
N GLY A 55 1.39 -8.60 -19.15
CA GLY A 55 1.85 -9.16 -20.42
C GLY A 55 2.96 -8.34 -21.08
N GLU A 56 2.87 -7.01 -21.00
CA GLU A 56 3.87 -6.10 -21.56
C GLU A 56 5.17 -6.09 -20.75
N ARG A 57 5.08 -6.13 -19.42
CA ARG A 57 6.19 -5.75 -18.54
C ARG A 57 6.80 -6.88 -17.70
N TRP A 58 6.10 -7.99 -17.49
CA TRP A 58 6.61 -9.08 -16.65
C TRP A 58 7.78 -9.79 -17.30
N ARG A 59 8.92 -9.84 -16.61
CA ARG A 59 10.12 -10.56 -17.03
C ARG A 59 10.69 -11.28 -15.81
N SER A 60 10.71 -12.61 -15.84
CA SER A 60 11.24 -13.46 -14.77
C SER A 60 12.11 -14.58 -15.34
N PRO A 61 13.22 -14.97 -14.67
CA PRO A 61 14.01 -16.15 -15.06
C PRO A 61 13.19 -17.45 -15.09
N SER A 62 12.14 -17.54 -14.28
CA SER A 62 11.24 -18.70 -14.23
C SER A 62 10.24 -18.74 -15.40
N GLY A 63 10.25 -17.74 -16.28
CA GLY A 63 9.36 -17.64 -17.43
C GLY A 63 8.12 -16.76 -17.19
N PRO A 64 7.13 -16.83 -18.09
CA PRO A 64 5.87 -16.08 -17.96
C PRO A 64 5.05 -16.59 -16.77
N PRO A 65 4.12 -15.77 -16.22
CA PRO A 65 3.24 -16.23 -15.16
C PRO A 65 2.39 -17.41 -15.61
N THR A 66 2.12 -18.34 -14.70
CA THR A 66 1.21 -19.45 -14.99
C THR A 66 -0.22 -18.95 -15.20
N GLU A 67 -1.03 -19.73 -15.91
CA GLU A 67 -2.44 -19.40 -16.11
C GLU A 67 -3.19 -19.26 -14.78
N ALA A 68 -2.91 -20.16 -13.82
CA ALA A 68 -3.49 -20.13 -12.48
C ALA A 68 -3.13 -18.82 -11.75
N ALA A 69 -1.86 -18.42 -11.74
CA ALA A 69 -1.44 -17.16 -11.12
C ALA A 69 -2.10 -15.93 -11.76
N MET A 70 -2.27 -15.93 -13.09
CA MET A 70 -3.00 -14.87 -13.79
C MET A 70 -4.49 -14.86 -13.44
N ILE A 71 -5.11 -16.02 -13.25
CA ILE A 71 -6.51 -16.12 -12.81
C ILE A 71 -6.65 -15.55 -11.39
N ASP A 72 -5.76 -15.95 -10.48
CA ASP A 72 -5.77 -15.50 -9.08
C ASP A 72 -5.62 -13.98 -8.98
N LEU A 73 -4.66 -13.39 -9.71
CA LEU A 73 -4.50 -11.94 -9.80
C LEU A 73 -5.76 -11.25 -10.29
N LEU A 74 -6.37 -11.75 -11.35
CA LEU A 74 -7.56 -11.10 -11.94
C LEU A 74 -8.81 -11.27 -11.06
N LEU A 75 -8.88 -12.32 -10.24
CA LEU A 75 -9.89 -12.46 -9.20
C LEU A 75 -9.71 -11.39 -8.12
N VAL A 76 -8.50 -11.24 -7.58
CA VAL A 76 -8.19 -10.21 -6.57
C VAL A 76 -8.50 -8.80 -7.08
N VAL A 77 -8.09 -8.48 -8.32
CA VAL A 77 -8.42 -7.20 -8.99
C VAL A 77 -9.94 -6.98 -9.04
N SER A 78 -10.69 -8.03 -9.36
CA SER A 78 -12.15 -7.95 -9.49
C SER A 78 -12.81 -7.67 -8.15
N GLU A 79 -12.40 -8.37 -7.11
CA GLU A 79 -12.95 -8.20 -5.77
C GLU A 79 -12.63 -6.80 -5.22
N LEU A 80 -11.39 -6.33 -5.34
CA LEU A 80 -11.01 -4.99 -4.86
C LEU A 80 -11.80 -3.89 -5.57
N VAL A 81 -11.89 -3.94 -6.89
CA VAL A 81 -12.63 -2.95 -7.67
C VAL A 81 -14.13 -3.02 -7.42
N THR A 82 -14.67 -4.24 -7.32
CA THR A 82 -16.10 -4.43 -7.02
C THR A 82 -16.43 -3.89 -5.64
N ASN A 83 -15.55 -4.10 -4.65
CA ASN A 83 -15.72 -3.56 -3.31
C ASN A 83 -15.66 -2.03 -3.30
N ALA A 84 -14.68 -1.43 -3.99
CA ALA A 84 -14.57 0.02 -4.12
C ALA A 84 -15.80 0.65 -4.80
N VAL A 85 -16.34 0.02 -5.84
CA VAL A 85 -17.54 0.52 -6.55
C VAL A 85 -18.81 0.34 -5.71
N ARG A 86 -19.01 -0.82 -5.09
CA ARG A 86 -20.25 -1.14 -4.34
C ARG A 86 -20.31 -0.47 -2.98
N HIS A 87 -19.19 -0.43 -2.27
CA HIS A 87 -19.12 -0.02 -0.86
C HIS A 87 -18.24 1.20 -0.64
N GLY A 88 -17.31 1.47 -1.55
CA GLY A 88 -16.33 2.54 -1.46
C GLY A 88 -16.75 3.89 -2.06
N GLY A 89 -17.96 4.00 -2.62
CA GLY A 89 -18.39 5.23 -3.31
C GLY A 89 -17.65 5.49 -4.62
N GLY A 90 -17.11 4.43 -5.25
CA GLY A 90 -16.35 4.51 -6.50
C GLY A 90 -14.84 4.45 -6.30
N ILE A 91 -14.13 4.31 -7.42
CA ILE A 91 -12.66 4.28 -7.44
C ILE A 91 -12.13 5.71 -7.48
N ALA A 92 -11.34 6.06 -6.47
CA ALA A 92 -10.61 7.32 -6.34
C ALA A 92 -9.16 7.23 -6.83
N GLY A 93 -8.63 6.01 -6.94
CA GLY A 93 -7.27 5.75 -7.42
C GLY A 93 -7.05 4.27 -7.74
N PHE A 94 -6.22 4.00 -8.74
CA PHE A 94 -5.86 2.66 -9.16
C PHE A 94 -4.41 2.68 -9.64
N ASP A 95 -3.51 2.09 -8.88
CA ASP A 95 -2.09 2.02 -9.21
C ASP A 95 -1.65 0.55 -9.26
N VAL A 96 -0.83 0.20 -10.24
CA VAL A 96 -0.30 -1.16 -10.45
C VAL A 96 1.21 -1.11 -10.69
N GLY A 97 1.94 -1.98 -10.00
CA GLY A 97 3.39 -2.12 -10.08
C GLY A 97 3.81 -3.59 -10.15
N LEU A 98 4.99 -3.84 -10.69
CA LEU A 98 5.62 -5.16 -10.63
C LEU A 98 6.64 -5.20 -9.50
N THR A 99 6.70 -6.34 -8.82
CA THR A 99 7.78 -6.72 -7.91
C THR A 99 8.46 -7.98 -8.46
N PRO A 100 9.63 -8.39 -7.93
CA PRO A 100 10.23 -9.67 -8.29
C PRO A 100 9.30 -10.88 -8.06
N GLU A 101 8.39 -10.78 -7.08
CA GLU A 101 7.49 -11.85 -6.66
C GLU A 101 6.13 -11.81 -7.37
N GLY A 102 5.69 -10.66 -7.88
CA GLY A 102 4.37 -10.55 -8.51
C GLY A 102 3.90 -9.12 -8.77
N VAL A 103 2.62 -8.87 -8.51
CA VAL A 103 1.98 -7.56 -8.75
C VAL A 103 1.63 -6.90 -7.44
N TRP A 104 2.12 -5.68 -7.26
CA TRP A 104 1.64 -4.76 -6.24
C TRP A 104 0.49 -3.94 -6.81
N LEU A 105 -0.68 -4.03 -6.21
CA LEU A 105 -1.88 -3.33 -6.65
C LEU A 105 -2.44 -2.48 -5.52
N SER A 106 -2.69 -1.21 -5.78
CA SER A 106 -3.32 -0.28 -4.84
C SER A 106 -4.62 0.27 -5.41
N VAL A 107 -5.73 0.06 -4.69
CA VAL A 107 -7.04 0.61 -5.03
C VAL A 107 -7.48 1.55 -3.92
N ARG A 108 -7.72 2.81 -4.30
CA ARG A 108 -8.24 3.84 -3.41
C ARG A 108 -9.73 4.04 -3.68
N ASP A 109 -10.53 4.12 -2.62
CA ASP A 109 -11.94 4.48 -2.69
C ASP A 109 -12.27 5.71 -1.83
N ASN A 110 -13.45 6.29 -2.06
CA ASN A 110 -13.90 7.52 -1.41
C ASN A 110 -14.41 7.31 0.02
N SER A 111 -14.54 6.06 0.47
CA SER A 111 -15.12 5.73 1.77
C SER A 111 -14.03 5.53 2.81
N ALA A 112 -14.18 6.20 3.96
CA ALA A 112 -13.38 5.90 5.14
C ALA A 112 -13.84 4.61 5.86
N ALA A 113 -14.91 3.95 5.37
CA ALA A 113 -15.35 2.68 5.92
C ALA A 113 -14.29 1.62 5.65
N VAL A 114 -13.52 1.35 6.69
CA VAL A 114 -12.60 0.22 6.77
C VAL A 114 -13.42 -1.06 6.81
N PRO A 115 -13.02 -2.16 6.14
CA PRO A 115 -13.58 -3.46 6.45
C PRO A 115 -13.53 -3.65 7.98
N VAL A 116 -14.65 -4.01 8.60
CA VAL A 116 -14.83 -4.10 10.08
C VAL A 116 -13.85 -5.09 10.74
N ASP A 117 -13.09 -5.82 9.91
CA ASP A 117 -12.06 -6.82 10.23
C ASP A 117 -10.67 -6.26 10.55
N LEU A 118 -10.45 -4.94 10.67
CA LEU A 118 -9.14 -4.37 11.06
C LEU A 118 -8.87 -4.37 12.58
N HIS A 119 -9.45 -5.34 13.29
CA HIS A 119 -9.14 -5.59 14.70
C HIS A 119 -8.04 -6.64 14.84
N GLY A 120 -6.80 -6.18 14.66
CA GLY A 120 -5.62 -6.80 15.25
C GLY A 120 -5.14 -8.11 14.63
N HIS A 121 -3.84 -8.34 14.81
CA HIS A 121 -3.19 -9.60 14.50
C HIS A 121 -3.87 -10.75 15.26
N GLY A 122 -4.70 -11.55 14.58
CA GLY A 122 -5.02 -12.91 15.01
C GLY A 122 -6.49 -13.32 15.23
N ALA A 123 -7.50 -12.54 14.85
CA ALA A 123 -8.90 -13.00 14.95
C ALA A 123 -9.64 -12.92 13.61
N LEU A 124 -10.16 -14.07 13.16
CA LEU A 124 -10.91 -14.22 11.91
C LEU A 124 -12.26 -13.47 11.95
N PRO A 125 -12.79 -13.06 10.78
CA PRO A 125 -14.00 -12.22 10.66
C PRO A 125 -15.24 -12.80 11.33
N ARG A 126 -16.05 -11.93 11.95
CA ARG A 126 -17.49 -12.19 12.06
C ARG A 126 -18.18 -11.54 10.87
N VAL A 127 -18.43 -12.37 9.86
CA VAL A 127 -19.28 -12.11 8.70
C VAL A 127 -20.55 -11.40 9.17
N HIS A 128 -20.79 -10.14 8.80
CA HIS A 128 -22.14 -9.61 8.67
C HIS A 128 -22.21 -8.51 7.58
N GLU A 129 -23.17 -8.73 6.67
CA GLU A 129 -23.76 -7.78 5.71
C GLU A 129 -23.09 -7.55 4.34
N GLY A 130 -22.46 -8.57 3.77
CA GLY A 130 -22.18 -8.58 2.33
C GLY A 130 -21.68 -9.92 1.80
N ASN A 131 -22.56 -10.92 1.68
CA ASN A 131 -22.42 -12.16 0.87
C ASN A 131 -20.95 -12.65 0.67
N GLY A 132 -20.23 -12.82 1.79
CA GLY A 132 -18.81 -12.47 1.91
C GLY A 132 -17.79 -13.54 1.52
N TYR A 133 -17.38 -13.51 0.25
CA TYR A 133 -16.18 -14.23 -0.20
C TYR A 133 -15.03 -13.31 -0.61
N GLY A 134 -15.29 -12.03 -0.91
CA GLY A 134 -14.27 -11.12 -1.46
C GLY A 134 -13.07 -10.92 -0.53
N TRP A 135 -13.30 -10.60 0.74
CA TRP A 135 -12.20 -10.38 1.69
C TRP A 135 -11.41 -11.67 2.02
N PRO A 136 -12.06 -12.81 2.34
CA PRO A 136 -11.34 -14.08 2.46
C PRO A 136 -10.54 -14.47 1.21
N LEU A 137 -11.07 -14.21 0.01
CA LEU A 137 -10.38 -14.48 -1.25
C LEU A 137 -9.13 -13.61 -1.40
N ILE A 138 -9.26 -12.30 -1.15
CA ILE A 138 -8.13 -11.35 -1.20
C ILE A 138 -7.03 -11.80 -0.25
N ASN A 139 -7.36 -12.15 1.00
CA ASN A 139 -6.38 -12.61 1.98
C ASN A 139 -5.73 -13.94 1.59
N ARG A 140 -6.48 -14.84 0.95
CA ARG A 140 -5.96 -16.15 0.52
C ARG A 140 -4.99 -16.05 -0.65
N LEU A 141 -5.30 -15.18 -1.62
CA LEU A 141 -4.55 -15.09 -2.88
C LEU A 141 -3.43 -14.04 -2.83
N SER A 142 -3.46 -13.15 -1.84
CA SER A 142 -2.42 -12.13 -1.66
C SER A 142 -1.39 -12.60 -0.65
N ARG A 143 -0.12 -12.38 -0.95
CA ARG A 143 1.00 -12.58 -0.02
C ARG A 143 1.03 -11.51 1.06
N GLU A 144 0.63 -10.29 0.70
CA GLU A 144 0.59 -9.15 1.59
C GLU A 144 -0.67 -8.33 1.31
N VAL A 145 -1.28 -7.80 2.36
CA VAL A 145 -2.43 -6.90 2.31
C VAL A 145 -2.18 -5.75 3.28
N ARG A 146 -2.22 -4.51 2.78
CA ARG A 146 -2.14 -3.28 3.58
C ARG A 146 -3.41 -2.47 3.39
N VAL A 147 -3.90 -1.89 4.48
CA VAL A 147 -5.06 -0.99 4.45
C VAL A 147 -4.68 0.30 5.13
N GLU A 148 -4.76 1.40 4.39
CA GLU A 148 -4.42 2.74 4.85
C GLU A 148 -5.67 3.62 4.80
N CYS A 149 -5.98 4.27 5.93
CA CYS A 149 -7.17 5.11 6.08
C CYS A 149 -6.75 6.51 6.54
N PRO A 150 -6.53 7.45 5.61
CA PRO A 150 -6.13 8.81 5.98
C PRO A 150 -7.19 9.52 6.82
N ALA A 151 -6.77 10.38 7.75
CA ALA A 151 -7.69 11.17 8.59
C ALA A 151 -8.64 12.08 7.77
N ALA A 152 -8.22 12.47 6.56
CA ALA A 152 -9.03 13.26 5.63
C ALA A 152 -10.11 12.43 4.88
N GLY A 153 -10.16 11.12 5.09
CA GLY A 153 -11.14 10.21 4.49
C GLY A 153 -10.63 9.39 3.30
N GLY A 154 -11.49 8.47 2.85
CA GLY A 154 -11.16 7.41 1.90
C GLY A 154 -10.34 6.28 2.53
N LYS A 155 -10.12 5.22 1.77
CA LYS A 155 -9.17 4.15 2.11
C LYS A 155 -8.40 3.71 0.88
N THR A 156 -7.17 3.29 1.10
CA THR A 156 -6.36 2.60 0.10
C THR A 156 -6.13 1.18 0.57
N ILE A 157 -6.54 0.21 -0.23
CA ILE A 157 -6.19 -1.20 -0.03
C ILE A 157 -5.10 -1.54 -1.02
N SER A 158 -3.95 -1.98 -0.51
CA SER A 158 -2.81 -2.41 -1.30
C SER A 158 -2.56 -3.90 -1.09
N VAL A 159 -2.31 -4.63 -2.17
CA VAL A 159 -2.08 -6.08 -2.12
C VAL A 159 -0.87 -6.47 -2.97
N LEU A 160 -0.13 -7.47 -2.50
CA LEU A 160 0.87 -8.18 -3.30
C LEU A 160 0.31 -9.53 -3.72
N VAL A 161 0.08 -9.75 -5.02
CA VAL A 161 -0.35 -11.04 -5.55
C VAL A 161 0.82 -11.73 -6.27
N PRO A 162 1.24 -12.93 -5.85
CA PRO A 162 2.34 -13.65 -6.48
C PRO A 162 2.06 -14.02 -7.94
N LEU A 163 3.10 -13.99 -8.78
CA LEU A 163 3.06 -14.48 -10.17
C LEU A 163 4.03 -15.64 -10.45
N THR A 164 4.74 -16.10 -9.42
CA THR A 164 5.75 -17.17 -9.47
C THR A 164 5.36 -18.36 -8.61
#